data_AF-A0A653EY82-F1
#
_entry.id   AF-A0A653EY82-F1
#
_cell.length_a   1.000
_cell.length_b   1.000
_cell.length_c   1.000
_cell.angle_alpha   90.00
_cell.angle_beta   90.00
_cell.angle_gamma   90.00
#
_symmetry.space_group_name_H-M   'P 1'
#
loop_
_entity.id
_entity.type
_entity.pdbx_description
1 polymer ?
#
loop_
_entity_poly.entity_id
_entity_poly.type
_entity_poly.pdbx_seq_one_letter_code
_entity_poly.pdbx_strand_id
1 'polypeptide(L)'
;MSQPLNTDHAQMMSAAAQMDNIASEVLAALGRYGTMNQNLTGSGFIGDAAMASMASTEDIQNTGHQVSARFQSVIDMIKRSAHQYQEVNNQNRAALSNIQST
;
A
#
# COMPACT_ATOMS: atom_id res chain seq x y z
N MET A 1 24.67 21.08 11.87
CA MET A 1 24.12 20.45 10.64
C MET A 1 23.26 19.27 11.06
N SER A 2 21.92 19.38 10.98
CA SER A 2 20.96 18.37 11.47
C SER A 2 19.82 18.11 10.44
N GLN A 3 20.10 18.33 9.16
CA GLN A 3 19.13 18.31 8.06
C GLN A 3 18.81 16.96 7.36
N PRO A 4 19.57 15.83 7.50
CA PRO A 4 19.25 14.62 6.74
C PRO A 4 17.98 13.92 7.23
N LEU A 5 17.77 13.82 8.56
CA LEU A 5 16.71 12.98 9.15
C LEU A 5 15.28 13.50 8.93
N ASN A 6 15.08 14.82 8.88
CA ASN A 6 13.76 15.41 8.58
C ASN A 6 13.39 15.25 7.09
N THR A 7 14.40 15.21 6.22
CA THR A 7 14.22 14.99 4.79
C THR A 7 13.81 13.54 4.53
N ASP A 8 14.41 12.59 5.26
CA ASP A 8 14.07 11.16 5.16
C ASP A 8 12.62 10.88 5.59
N HIS A 9 12.12 11.50 6.67
CA HIS A 9 10.71 11.36 7.06
C HIS A 9 9.75 11.82 5.95
N ALA A 10 10.01 12.98 5.34
CA ALA A 10 9.17 13.49 4.25
C ALA A 10 9.19 12.58 3.02
N GLN A 11 10.36 12.00 2.70
CA GLN A 11 10.49 11.03 1.61
C GLN A 11 9.75 9.72 1.91
N MET A 12 9.82 9.21 3.14
CA MET A 12 9.08 8.02 3.57
C MET A 12 7.56 8.23 3.46
N MET A 13 7.06 9.39 3.91
CA MET A 13 5.64 9.72 3.78
C MET A 13 5.21 9.86 2.31
N SER A 14 6.06 10.43 1.46
CA SER A 14 5.82 10.50 0.00
C SER A 14 5.76 9.10 -0.63
N ALA A 15 6.67 8.21 -0.28
CA ALA A 15 6.67 6.83 -0.76
C ALA A 15 5.41 6.08 -0.32
N ALA A 16 4.99 6.24 0.94
CA ALA A 16 3.74 5.65 1.44
C ALA A 16 2.51 6.14 0.64
N ALA A 17 2.44 7.43 0.31
CA ALA A 17 1.35 7.97 -0.49
C ALA A 17 1.35 7.43 -1.94
N GLN A 18 2.53 7.25 -2.55
CA GLN A 18 2.63 6.64 -3.87
C GLN A 18 2.17 5.17 -3.84
N MET A 19 2.52 4.41 -2.80
CA MET A 19 2.06 3.04 -2.64
C MET A 19 0.54 2.95 -2.45
N ASP A 20 -0.07 3.92 -1.76
CA ASP A 20 -1.52 4.01 -1.56
C ASP A 20 -2.27 4.25 -2.89
N ASN A 21 -1.71 5.13 -3.73
CA ASN A 21 -2.25 5.36 -5.08
C ASN A 21 -2.19 4.08 -5.94
N ILE A 22 -1.05 3.38 -5.93
CA ILE A 22 -0.89 2.12 -6.68
C ILE A 22 -1.89 1.07 -6.18
N ALA A 23 -2.05 0.93 -4.85
CA ALA A 23 -3.01 0.01 -4.27
C ALA A 23 -4.46 0.32 -4.73
N SER A 24 -4.83 1.60 -4.74
CA SER A 24 -6.13 2.07 -5.22
C SER A 24 -6.36 1.78 -6.71
N GLU A 25 -5.34 2.01 -7.54
CA GLU A 25 -5.40 1.71 -8.99
C GLU A 25 -5.56 0.22 -9.26
N VAL A 26 -4.83 -0.63 -8.54
CA VAL A 26 -4.92 -2.10 -8.65
C VAL A 26 -6.33 -2.57 -8.28
N LEU A 27 -6.89 -2.08 -7.16
CA LEU A 27 -8.26 -2.41 -6.75
C LEU A 27 -9.30 -1.96 -7.78
N ALA A 28 -9.13 -0.76 -8.34
CA ALA A 28 -10.03 -0.26 -9.39
C ALA A 28 -9.94 -1.10 -10.67
N ALA A 29 -8.74 -1.53 -11.08
CA ALA A 29 -8.54 -2.39 -12.24
C ALA A 29 -9.17 -3.77 -12.04
N LEU A 30 -9.02 -4.36 -10.85
CA LEU A 30 -9.64 -5.63 -10.48
C LEU A 30 -11.17 -5.54 -10.47
N GLY A 31 -11.73 -4.45 -9.96
CA GLY A 31 -13.17 -4.18 -10.01
C GLY A 31 -13.70 -4.15 -11.44
N ARG A 32 -13.01 -3.43 -12.34
CA ARG A 32 -13.36 -3.40 -13.78
C ARG A 32 -13.29 -4.80 -14.42
N TYR A 33 -12.28 -5.60 -14.07
CA TYR A 33 -12.13 -6.96 -14.59
C TYR A 33 -13.30 -7.86 -14.16
N GLY A 34 -13.73 -7.78 -12.90
CA GLY A 34 -14.92 -8.48 -12.40
C GLY A 34 -16.20 -8.09 -13.16
N THR A 35 -16.43 -6.80 -13.37
CA THR A 35 -17.58 -6.32 -14.16
C THR A 35 -17.51 -6.79 -15.63
N MET A 36 -16.33 -6.79 -16.24
CA MET A 36 -16.14 -7.28 -17.61
C MET A 36 -16.49 -8.77 -17.72
N ASN A 37 -16.06 -9.59 -16.76
CA ASN A 37 -16.36 -11.03 -16.75
C ASN A 37 -17.84 -11.33 -16.46
N GLN A 38 -18.52 -10.52 -15.65
CA GLN A 38 -19.98 -10.62 -15.49
C GLN A 38 -20.72 -10.30 -16.79
N ASN A 39 -20.27 -9.30 -17.55
CA ASN A 39 -20.86 -8.97 -18.85
C ASN A 39 -20.59 -10.05 -19.92
N LEU A 40 -19.41 -10.69 -19.88
CA LEU A 40 -19.06 -11.80 -20.78
C LEU A 40 -19.93 -13.05 -20.50
N THR A 41 -20.15 -13.39 -19.24
CA THR A 41 -21.06 -14.49 -18.87
C THR A 41 -22.53 -14.17 -19.19
N GLY A 42 -22.95 -12.91 -19.11
CA GLY A 42 -24.31 -12.48 -19.46
C GLY A 42 -24.63 -12.42 -20.97
N SER A 43 -23.64 -12.41 -21.87
CA SER A 43 -23.84 -12.10 -23.30
C SER A 43 -23.61 -13.25 -24.29
N GLY A 44 -23.21 -14.45 -23.85
CA GLY A 44 -23.16 -15.59 -24.79
C GLY A 44 -22.21 -16.74 -24.46
N PHE A 45 -21.44 -16.68 -23.36
CA PHE A 45 -20.65 -17.83 -22.91
C PHE A 45 -21.53 -18.79 -22.10
N ILE A 46 -21.98 -19.89 -22.71
CA ILE A 46 -22.75 -20.97 -22.07
C ILE A 46 -21.87 -22.24 -22.08
N GLY A 47 -21.62 -22.86 -20.92
CA GLY A 47 -20.84 -24.11 -20.78
C GLY A 47 -19.54 -23.96 -19.99
N ASP A 48 -18.62 -24.93 -20.10
CA ASP A 48 -17.39 -25.02 -19.31
C ASP A 48 -16.51 -23.76 -19.34
N ALA A 49 -16.51 -23.01 -20.46
CA ALA A 49 -15.79 -21.75 -20.59
C ALA A 49 -16.34 -20.64 -19.68
N ALA A 50 -17.64 -20.64 -19.41
CA ALA A 50 -18.27 -19.70 -18.47
C ALA A 50 -17.86 -20.02 -17.03
N MET A 51 -17.85 -21.31 -16.65
CA MET A 51 -17.42 -21.75 -15.32
C MET A 51 -15.93 -21.47 -15.09
N ALA A 52 -15.07 -21.72 -16.08
CA ALA A 52 -13.64 -21.39 -16.00
C ALA A 52 -13.39 -19.88 -15.87
N SER A 53 -14.18 -19.06 -16.56
CA SER A 53 -14.11 -17.59 -16.45
C SER A 53 -14.55 -17.11 -15.06
N MET A 54 -15.57 -17.74 -14.46
CA MET A 54 -16.00 -17.45 -13.09
C MET A 54 -14.95 -17.85 -12.06
N ALA A 55 -14.38 -19.05 -12.16
CA ALA A 55 -13.31 -19.52 -11.26
C ALA A 55 -12.07 -18.62 -11.34
N SER A 56 -11.66 -18.23 -12.56
CA SER A 56 -10.54 -17.29 -12.73
C SER A 56 -10.84 -15.91 -12.12
N THR A 57 -12.11 -15.46 -12.19
CA THR A 57 -12.53 -14.19 -11.57
C THR A 57 -12.41 -14.25 -10.05
N GLU A 58 -12.85 -15.34 -9.44
CA GLU A 58 -12.76 -15.56 -7.99
C GLU A 58 -11.31 -15.59 -7.52
N ASP A 59 -10.43 -16.33 -8.22
CA ASP A 59 -9.00 -16.37 -7.92
C ASP A 59 -8.33 -14.99 -8.05
N ILE A 60 -8.70 -14.22 -9.09
CA ILE A 60 -8.20 -12.86 -9.29
C ILE A 60 -8.68 -11.92 -8.19
N GLN A 61 -9.93 -12.04 -7.73
CA GLN A 61 -10.45 -11.27 -6.60
C GLN A 61 -9.72 -11.62 -5.29
N ASN A 62 -9.55 -12.91 -5.00
CA ASN A 62 -8.83 -13.39 -3.83
C ASN A 62 -7.37 -12.90 -3.83
N THR A 63 -6.70 -12.98 -4.98
CA THR A 63 -5.35 -12.43 -5.17
C THR A 63 -5.33 -10.92 -4.97
N GLY A 64 -6.34 -10.21 -5.48
CA GLY A 64 -6.52 -8.78 -5.29
C GLY A 64 -6.59 -8.37 -3.82
N HIS A 65 -7.38 -9.07 -3.02
CA HIS A 65 -7.47 -8.85 -1.58
C HIS A 65 -6.13 -9.09 -0.88
N GLN A 66 -5.42 -10.17 -1.23
CA GLN A 66 -4.10 -10.46 -0.67
C GLN A 66 -3.06 -9.39 -1.03
N VAL A 67 -3.06 -8.92 -2.27
CA VAL A 67 -2.16 -7.86 -2.75
C VAL A 67 -2.46 -6.55 -2.03
N SER A 68 -3.73 -6.16 -1.92
CA SER A 68 -4.15 -4.97 -1.17
C SER A 68 -3.72 -5.04 0.30
N ALA A 69 -3.94 -6.17 0.97
CA ALA A 69 -3.51 -6.36 2.36
C ALA A 69 -1.98 -6.23 2.52
N ARG A 70 -1.20 -6.72 1.55
CA ARG A 70 0.27 -6.57 1.55
C ARG A 70 0.67 -5.11 1.36
N PHE A 71 0.05 -4.38 0.44
CA PHE A 71 0.29 -2.94 0.27
C PHE A 71 0.01 -2.17 1.56
N GLN A 72 -1.13 -2.44 2.21
CA GLN A 72 -1.48 -1.80 3.47
C GLN A 72 -0.45 -2.09 4.57
N SER A 73 -0.01 -3.34 4.70
CA SER A 73 1.02 -3.73 5.67
C SER A 73 2.33 -2.96 5.47
N VAL A 74 2.77 -2.80 4.22
CA VAL A 74 3.98 -2.03 3.89
C VAL A 74 3.78 -0.54 4.19
N ILE A 75 2.65 0.05 3.80
CA ILE A 75 2.31 1.45 4.10
C ILE A 75 2.35 1.70 5.62
N ASP A 76 1.76 0.81 6.40
CA ASP A 76 1.73 0.91 7.86
C ASP A 76 3.13 0.76 8.47
N MET A 77 3.99 -0.06 7.88
CA MET A 77 5.38 -0.21 8.31
C MET A 77 6.20 1.05 8.00
N ILE A 78 5.99 1.67 6.83
CA ILE A 78 6.64 2.93 6.45
C ILE A 78 6.20 4.05 7.40
N LYS A 79 4.90 4.18 7.68
CA LYS A 79 4.38 5.19 8.61
C LYS A 79 4.93 4.99 10.02
N ARG A 80 4.92 3.76 10.54
CA ARG A 80 5.48 3.45 11.87
C ARG A 80 6.97 3.76 11.96
N SER A 81 7.75 3.35 10.97
CA SER A 81 9.19 3.63 10.97
C SER A 81 9.47 5.13 10.86
N ALA A 82 8.72 5.87 10.04
CA ALA A 82 8.83 7.32 9.95
C ALA A 82 8.58 8.00 11.31
N HIS A 83 7.52 7.62 12.04
CA HIS A 83 7.26 8.14 13.39
C HIS A 83 8.38 7.80 14.37
N GLN A 84 8.88 6.56 14.33
CA GLN A 84 9.97 6.13 15.21
C GLN A 84 11.26 6.93 14.95
N TYR A 85 11.59 7.23 13.69
CA TYR A 85 12.70 8.11 13.36
C TYR A 85 12.52 9.52 13.94
N GLN A 86 11.31 10.06 13.90
CA GLN A 86 11.02 11.38 14.47
C GLN A 86 11.17 11.39 16.01
N GLU A 87 10.69 10.36 16.69
CA GLU A 87 10.83 10.22 18.15
C GLU A 87 12.29 10.09 18.59
N VAL A 88 13.06 9.21 17.93
CA VAL A 88 14.49 9.04 18.21
C VAL A 88 15.24 10.35 17.97
N ASN A 89 14.86 11.12 16.94
CA ASN A 89 15.48 12.40 16.66
C ASN A 89 15.20 13.43 17.78
N ASN A 90 13.97 13.48 18.30
CA ASN A 90 13.61 14.35 19.42
C ASN A 90 14.38 13.97 20.70
N GLN A 91 14.51 12.68 20.98
CA GLN A 91 15.30 12.18 22.11
C GLN A 91 16.79 12.54 21.97
N ASN A 92 17.37 12.33 20.78
CA ASN A 92 18.76 12.69 20.50
C ASN A 92 19.02 14.19 20.65
N ARG A 93 18.10 15.05 20.17
CA ARG A 93 18.21 16.50 20.36
C ARG A 93 18.15 16.89 21.83
N ALA A 94 17.24 16.31 22.61
CA ALA A 94 17.15 16.57 24.05
C ALA A 94 18.42 16.12 24.78
N ALA A 95 18.95 14.94 24.47
CA ALA A 95 20.20 14.43 25.04
C ALA A 95 21.41 15.33 24.71
N LEU A 96 21.55 15.75 23.45
CA LEU A 96 22.63 16.65 23.03
C LEU A 96 22.52 18.03 23.68
N SER A 97 21.31 18.57 23.83
CA SER A 97 21.09 19.85 24.53
C SER A 97 21.57 19.82 25.98
N ASN A 98 21.42 18.68 26.66
CA ASN A 98 21.86 18.52 28.04
C ASN A 98 23.40 18.45 28.15
N ILE A 99 24.08 17.86 27.17
CA ILE A 99 25.55 17.78 27.14
C ILE A 99 26.17 19.16 26.82
N GLN A 100 25.53 19.95 25.97
CA GLN A 100 26.06 21.26 25.57
C GLN A 100 25.88 22.35 26.64
N SER A 101 25.12 22.07 27.71
CA SER A 101 24.82 23.00 28.80
C SER A 101 25.72 22.81 30.04
N THR A 102 26.65 21.86 30.00
CA THR A 102 27.67 21.59 31.03
C THR A 102 29.06 21.91 30.51
#